data_AF-A0A1I8PAB9-F1
#
_entry.id   AF-A0A1I8PAB9-F1
#
_cell.length_a   1.000
_cell.length_b   1.000
_cell.length_c   1.000
_cell.angle_alpha   90.00
_cell.angle_beta   90.00
_cell.angle_gamma   90.00
#
_symmetry.space_group_name_H-M   'P 1'
#
loop_
_entity.id
_entity.type
_entity.pdbx_description
1 polymer ?
#
loop_
_entity_poly.entity_id
_entity_poly.type
_entity_poly.pdbx_seq_one_letter_code
_entity_poly.pdbx_strand_id
1 'polypeptide(L)'
;MKMLVRNISWILACLLAAISMRVTAVPQSYTAGDGTVYVVEPEAVYNWLQAHTECVRQEMRLAVINNAEKNQAFDALLRQIYDTIPLLWIGHHDNLNRAETLNRKFYSIVDGSEIKFTNWHTEEPNNQNYNEHCVNVGLWGDDQWNDVNCDLEIGYVCEKPRELSNVSCDLEETRKTVYELNQELSRDHENHQNEVQGMLNDNRIRTQSVLHEWQQSSTQTLAKSQKSLNDMVASKPYLRAVINDVGPSIKQIIHEAYNELAQFSHEAQQTIDGNNVDTQTSIMDNSKEFQQKLDGNTKAVDGLLAQQA
;
A
#
# COMPACT_ATOMS: atom_id res chain seq x y z
N MET A 1 -14.96 62.16 -51.89
CA MET A 1 -14.38 61.25 -50.88
C MET A 1 -15.45 60.78 -49.88
N LYS A 2 -16.45 60.00 -50.32
CA LYS A 2 -17.51 59.44 -49.45
C LYS A 2 -17.93 57.99 -49.81
N MET A 3 -17.42 57.41 -50.90
CA MET A 3 -17.78 56.05 -51.33
C MET A 3 -16.83 54.94 -50.86
N LEU A 4 -15.58 55.26 -50.48
CA LEU A 4 -14.60 54.21 -50.10
C LEU A 4 -14.77 53.71 -48.65
N VAL A 5 -15.31 54.55 -47.75
CA VAL A 5 -15.40 54.25 -46.32
C VAL A 5 -16.58 53.32 -45.99
N ARG A 6 -17.65 53.37 -46.78
CA ARG A 6 -18.87 52.56 -46.52
C ARG A 6 -18.62 51.07 -46.70
N ASN A 7 -17.81 50.66 -47.69
CA ASN A 7 -17.50 49.24 -47.92
C ASN A 7 -16.52 48.68 -46.87
N ILE A 8 -15.59 49.49 -46.37
CA ILE A 8 -14.63 49.08 -45.34
C ILE A 8 -15.34 48.84 -44.00
N SER A 9 -16.37 49.62 -43.68
CA SER A 9 -17.19 49.41 -42.47
C SER A 9 -17.95 48.07 -42.47
N TRP A 10 -18.47 47.63 -43.62
CA TRP A 10 -19.15 46.33 -43.72
C TRP A 10 -18.17 45.16 -43.64
N ILE A 11 -16.98 45.29 -44.23
CA ILE A 11 -15.93 44.27 -44.17
C ILE A 11 -15.38 44.13 -42.74
N LEU A 12 -15.14 45.24 -42.04
CA LEU A 12 -14.73 45.23 -40.62
C LEU A 12 -15.84 44.69 -39.71
N ALA A 13 -17.12 44.99 -39.98
CA ALA A 13 -18.24 44.44 -39.22
C ALA A 13 -18.38 42.93 -39.42
N CYS A 14 -18.19 42.42 -40.65
CA CYS A 14 -18.19 40.98 -40.93
C CYS A 14 -16.97 40.27 -40.32
N LEU A 15 -15.78 40.89 -40.35
CA LEU A 15 -14.57 40.35 -39.71
C LEU A 15 -14.70 40.33 -38.18
N LEU A 16 -15.27 41.37 -37.57
CA LEU A 16 -15.54 41.41 -36.12
C LEU A 16 -16.63 40.41 -35.70
N ALA A 17 -17.65 40.18 -36.54
CA ALA A 17 -18.66 39.15 -36.31
C ALA A 17 -18.08 37.73 -36.41
N ALA A 18 -17.12 37.50 -37.32
CA ALA A 18 -16.40 36.22 -37.45
C ALA A 18 -15.44 35.96 -36.27
N ILE A 19 -14.89 37.01 -35.64
CA ILE A 19 -14.02 36.89 -34.45
C ILE A 19 -14.85 36.65 -33.16
N SER A 20 -16.15 36.93 -33.16
CA SER A 20 -17.03 36.83 -31.98
C SER A 20 -17.81 35.52 -31.85
N MET A 21 -17.74 34.60 -32.83
CA MET A 21 -18.31 33.27 -32.67
C MET A 21 -17.24 32.32 -32.13
N ARG A 22 -17.03 32.34 -30.81
CA ARG A 22 -16.44 31.16 -30.16
C ARG A 22 -17.48 30.06 -30.25
N VAL A 23 -17.33 29.17 -31.22
CA VAL A 23 -18.00 27.86 -31.19
C VAL A 23 -17.37 27.11 -30.02
N THR A 24 -17.98 27.22 -28.84
CA THR A 24 -17.74 26.23 -27.80
C THR A 24 -18.50 24.99 -28.25
N ALA A 25 -17.84 24.10 -28.97
CA ALA A 25 -18.40 22.80 -29.30
C ALA A 25 -18.69 22.10 -27.98
N VAL A 26 -19.97 21.96 -27.64
CA VAL A 26 -20.37 21.15 -26.49
C VAL A 26 -20.05 19.70 -26.85
N PRO A 27 -19.30 18.96 -26.02
CA PRO A 27 -19.01 17.55 -26.27
C PRO A 27 -20.31 16.79 -26.50
N GLN A 28 -20.40 16.08 -27.63
CA GLN A 28 -21.58 15.30 -27.94
C GLN A 28 -21.64 14.09 -26.99
N SER A 29 -22.74 13.98 -26.25
CA SER A 29 -23.00 12.84 -25.38
C SER A 29 -23.90 11.81 -26.07
N TYR A 30 -23.72 10.54 -25.69
CA TYR A 30 -24.42 9.39 -26.21
C TYR A 30 -24.95 8.54 -25.06
N THR A 31 -26.13 7.95 -25.20
CA THR A 31 -26.71 7.07 -24.17
C THR A 31 -26.73 5.64 -24.69
N ALA A 32 -26.04 4.73 -23.99
CA ALA A 32 -26.03 3.31 -24.32
C ALA A 32 -27.33 2.61 -23.88
N GLY A 33 -27.54 1.39 -24.34
CA GLY A 33 -28.75 0.61 -24.06
C GLY A 33 -29.00 0.31 -22.57
N ASP A 34 -27.95 0.33 -21.74
CA ASP A 34 -28.00 0.15 -20.29
C ASP A 34 -28.29 1.47 -19.53
N GLY A 35 -28.53 2.56 -20.26
CA GLY A 35 -28.77 3.91 -19.71
C GLY A 35 -27.49 4.67 -19.32
N THR A 36 -26.30 4.09 -19.51
CA THR A 36 -25.04 4.80 -19.24
C THR A 36 -24.81 5.88 -20.29
N VAL A 37 -24.43 7.08 -19.85
CA VAL A 37 -24.14 8.21 -20.74
C VAL A 37 -22.63 8.29 -20.96
N TYR A 38 -22.22 8.36 -22.22
CA TYR A 38 -20.82 8.43 -22.64
C TYR A 38 -20.53 9.71 -23.44
N VAL A 39 -19.30 10.19 -23.35
CA VAL A 39 -18.73 11.20 -24.25
C VAL A 39 -17.48 10.58 -24.86
N VAL A 40 -17.38 10.61 -26.19
CA VAL A 40 -16.26 10.02 -26.94
C VAL A 40 -15.44 11.14 -27.57
N GLU A 41 -14.14 11.17 -27.26
CA GLU A 41 -13.16 12.05 -27.88
C GLU A 41 -12.24 11.22 -28.77
N PRO A 42 -12.43 11.23 -30.11
CA PRO A 42 -11.65 10.39 -31.01
C PRO A 42 -10.26 10.97 -31.35
N GLU A 43 -9.96 12.23 -31.00
CA GLU A 43 -8.68 12.85 -31.36
C GLU A 43 -7.51 12.18 -30.62
N ALA A 44 -6.56 11.64 -31.40
CA ALA A 44 -5.44 10.85 -30.90
C ALA A 44 -4.27 11.71 -30.40
N VAL A 45 -4.52 12.50 -29.36
CA VAL A 45 -3.56 13.48 -28.79
C VAL A 45 -3.46 13.42 -27.26
N TYR A 46 -4.01 12.37 -26.65
CA TYR A 46 -4.08 12.23 -25.20
C TYR A 46 -3.44 10.91 -24.75
N ASN A 47 -2.48 11.01 -23.84
CA ASN A 47 -2.06 9.83 -23.06
C ASN A 47 -3.14 9.45 -22.03
N TRP A 48 -3.03 8.27 -21.44
CA TRP A 48 -4.10 7.73 -20.59
C TRP A 48 -4.40 8.61 -19.36
N LEU A 49 -3.38 9.23 -18.75
CA LEU A 49 -3.56 10.12 -17.60
C LEU A 49 -4.20 11.47 -18.00
N GLN A 50 -3.84 12.00 -19.16
CA GLN A 50 -4.46 13.20 -19.72
C GLN A 50 -5.94 12.94 -20.04
N ALA A 51 -6.25 11.82 -20.69
CA ALA A 51 -7.61 11.39 -20.97
C ALA A 51 -8.47 11.29 -19.69
N HIS A 52 -7.92 10.69 -18.63
CA HIS A 52 -8.58 10.69 -17.32
C HIS A 52 -8.86 12.10 -16.80
N THR A 53 -7.87 12.99 -16.89
CA THR A 53 -8.00 14.39 -16.45
C THR A 53 -9.11 15.12 -17.21
N GLU A 54 -9.23 14.90 -18.52
CA GLU A 54 -10.27 15.52 -19.34
C GLU A 54 -11.68 15.00 -19.05
N CYS A 55 -11.83 13.72 -18.69
CA CYS A 55 -13.11 13.23 -18.18
C CYS A 55 -13.49 13.88 -16.85
N VAL A 56 -12.54 13.99 -15.91
CA VAL A 56 -12.78 14.61 -14.60
C VAL A 56 -13.16 16.09 -14.73
N ARG A 57 -12.55 16.82 -15.69
CA ARG A 57 -12.92 18.22 -16.00
C ARG A 57 -14.37 18.40 -16.41
N GLN A 58 -15.00 17.35 -16.92
CA GLN A 58 -16.39 17.33 -17.37
C GLN A 58 -17.32 16.73 -16.32
N GLU A 59 -16.86 16.55 -15.07
CA GLU A 59 -17.60 15.85 -14.00
C GLU A 59 -17.94 14.40 -14.38
N MET A 60 -17.11 13.81 -15.24
CA MET A 60 -17.19 12.43 -15.72
C MET A 60 -15.97 11.64 -15.25
N ARG A 61 -15.84 10.40 -15.71
CA ARG A 61 -14.66 9.54 -15.48
C ARG A 61 -14.39 8.70 -16.72
N LEU A 62 -13.19 8.16 -16.89
CA LEU A 62 -12.95 7.20 -17.97
C LEU A 62 -13.93 6.02 -17.85
N ALA A 63 -14.40 5.52 -18.99
CA ALA A 63 -15.37 4.45 -19.06
C ALA A 63 -14.84 3.18 -18.37
N VAL A 64 -15.60 2.62 -17.43
CA VAL A 64 -15.22 1.38 -16.73
C VAL A 64 -16.20 0.28 -17.11
N ILE A 65 -15.74 -0.67 -17.91
CA ILE A 65 -16.55 -1.81 -18.32
C ILE A 65 -16.29 -2.98 -17.35
N ASN A 66 -17.25 -3.29 -16.47
CA ASN A 66 -17.05 -4.21 -15.36
C ASN A 66 -17.99 -5.43 -15.36
N ASN A 67 -18.84 -5.56 -16.37
CA ASN A 67 -19.73 -6.70 -16.56
C ASN A 67 -20.16 -6.85 -18.03
N ALA A 68 -20.69 -8.02 -18.37
CA ALA A 68 -21.05 -8.38 -19.75
C ALA A 68 -22.20 -7.52 -20.32
N GLU A 69 -23.19 -7.15 -19.52
CA GLU A 69 -24.33 -6.33 -19.97
C GLU A 69 -23.87 -4.93 -20.38
N LYS A 70 -23.03 -4.30 -19.55
CA LYS A 70 -22.42 -3.00 -19.84
C LYS A 70 -21.50 -3.07 -21.06
N ASN A 71 -20.71 -4.14 -21.21
CA ASN A 71 -19.87 -4.34 -22.38
C ASN A 71 -20.70 -4.40 -23.66
N GLN A 72 -21.76 -5.22 -23.69
CA GLN A 72 -22.65 -5.32 -24.85
C GLN A 72 -23.28 -3.98 -25.22
N ALA A 73 -23.72 -3.20 -24.23
CA ALA A 73 -24.31 -1.87 -24.47
C ALA A 73 -23.28 -0.85 -24.98
N PHE A 74 -22.05 -0.90 -24.45
CA PHE A 74 -20.92 -0.07 -24.86
C PHE A 74 -20.46 -0.38 -26.29
N ASP A 75 -20.29 -1.66 -26.62
CA ASP A 75 -19.90 -2.16 -27.94
C ASP A 75 -20.92 -1.76 -29.02
N ALA A 76 -22.21 -1.94 -28.72
CA ALA A 76 -23.29 -1.54 -29.61
C ALA A 76 -23.30 -0.03 -29.85
N LEU A 77 -23.00 0.77 -28.82
CA LEU A 77 -22.89 2.22 -28.94
C LEU A 77 -21.70 2.62 -29.84
N LEU A 78 -20.51 2.06 -29.63
CA LEU A 78 -19.34 2.39 -30.45
C LEU A 78 -19.56 2.03 -31.92
N ARG A 79 -20.14 0.86 -32.21
CA ARG A 79 -20.53 0.44 -33.57
C ARG A 79 -21.63 1.29 -34.20
N GLN A 80 -22.42 2.00 -33.39
CA GLN A 80 -23.41 2.97 -33.89
C GLN A 80 -22.75 4.31 -34.27
N ILE A 81 -21.70 4.70 -33.55
CA ILE A 81 -20.99 5.97 -33.77
C ILE A 81 -19.98 5.85 -34.91
N TYR A 82 -19.32 4.70 -35.05
CA TYR A 82 -18.21 4.50 -35.99
C TYR A 82 -18.36 3.23 -36.82
N ASP A 83 -18.07 3.33 -38.13
CA ASP A 83 -17.88 2.16 -39.00
C ASP A 83 -16.57 1.42 -38.70
N THR A 84 -15.56 2.14 -38.19
CA THR A 84 -14.28 1.61 -37.70
C THR A 84 -13.93 2.34 -36.41
N ILE A 85 -13.88 1.60 -35.30
CA ILE A 85 -13.68 2.18 -33.98
C ILE A 85 -12.25 2.73 -33.87
N PRO A 86 -12.04 4.02 -33.55
CA PRO A 86 -10.71 4.56 -33.32
C PRO A 86 -10.09 3.97 -32.05
N LEU A 87 -8.77 4.09 -31.87
CA LEU A 87 -8.15 3.72 -30.61
C LEU A 87 -8.64 4.66 -29.50
N LEU A 88 -9.27 4.08 -28.48
CA LEU A 88 -9.88 4.85 -27.39
C LEU A 88 -9.49 4.27 -26.03
N TRP A 89 -8.97 5.14 -25.15
CA TRP A 89 -8.72 4.80 -23.75
C TRP A 89 -10.00 4.49 -22.98
N ILE A 90 -9.92 3.46 -22.14
CA ILE A 90 -10.90 3.15 -21.09
C ILE A 90 -10.24 3.16 -19.71
N GLY A 91 -11.05 3.20 -18.66
CA GLY A 91 -10.64 3.42 -17.27
C GLY A 91 -10.08 2.20 -16.55
N HIS A 92 -9.37 1.32 -17.28
CA HIS A 92 -8.73 0.13 -16.71
C HIS A 92 -7.22 0.25 -16.80
N HIS A 93 -6.52 -0.19 -15.74
CA HIS A 93 -5.06 -0.17 -15.71
C HIS A 93 -4.48 -1.22 -14.76
N ASP A 94 -3.19 -1.52 -14.91
CA ASP A 94 -2.40 -2.28 -13.94
C ASP A 94 -1.08 -1.60 -13.56
N ASN A 95 -0.97 -0.26 -13.66
CA ASN A 95 0.23 0.56 -13.38
C ASN A 95 1.01 0.27 -12.07
N LEU A 96 0.44 -0.49 -11.11
CA LEU A 96 1.13 -0.92 -9.88
C LEU A 96 1.72 -2.34 -9.97
N ASN A 97 1.48 -3.04 -11.07
CA ASN A 97 1.95 -4.38 -11.31
C ASN A 97 3.42 -4.35 -11.72
N ARG A 98 4.24 -5.02 -10.92
CA ARG A 98 5.69 -5.14 -11.13
C ARG A 98 6.10 -6.54 -11.54
N ALA A 99 5.13 -7.45 -11.71
CA ALA A 99 5.41 -8.83 -12.08
C ALA A 99 5.49 -8.95 -13.60
N GLU A 100 6.55 -9.59 -14.10
CA GLU A 100 6.74 -9.95 -15.51
C GLU A 100 5.81 -11.09 -15.99
N THR A 101 4.78 -11.43 -15.21
CA THR A 101 3.87 -12.54 -15.50
C THR A 101 2.71 -12.09 -16.37
N LEU A 102 2.23 -12.95 -17.27
CA LEU A 102 1.07 -12.67 -18.13
C LEU A 102 -0.29 -12.74 -17.40
N ASN A 103 -0.36 -13.39 -16.23
CA ASN A 103 -1.60 -13.46 -15.44
C ASN A 103 -1.77 -12.21 -14.57
N ARG A 104 -2.02 -11.07 -15.21
CA ARG A 104 -2.09 -9.76 -14.59
C ARG A 104 -3.52 -9.40 -14.22
N LYS A 105 -3.66 -8.62 -13.16
CA LYS A 105 -4.93 -8.08 -12.69
C LYS A 105 -5.03 -6.61 -13.07
N PHE A 106 -6.18 -6.22 -13.59
CA PHE A 106 -6.48 -4.84 -13.94
C PHE A 106 -7.47 -4.25 -12.96
N TYR A 107 -7.40 -2.94 -12.77
CA TYR A 107 -8.13 -2.19 -11.77
C TYR A 107 -8.86 -1.01 -12.40
N SER A 108 -9.99 -0.65 -11.79
CA SER A 108 -10.72 0.56 -12.14
C SER A 108 -9.94 1.79 -11.69
N ILE A 109 -9.80 2.78 -12.57
CA ILE A 109 -9.27 4.09 -12.19
C ILE A 109 -10.19 4.84 -11.20
N VAL A 110 -11.47 4.47 -11.11
CA VAL A 110 -12.49 5.20 -10.35
C VAL A 110 -12.37 4.92 -8.85
N ASP A 111 -12.27 3.64 -8.47
CA ASP A 111 -12.30 3.20 -7.07
C ASP A 111 -11.19 2.20 -6.72
N GLY A 112 -10.32 1.85 -7.67
CA GLY A 112 -9.26 0.86 -7.48
C GLY A 112 -9.74 -0.58 -7.38
N SER A 113 -11.03 -0.86 -7.64
CA SER A 113 -11.57 -2.22 -7.60
C SER A 113 -11.02 -3.08 -8.73
N GLU A 114 -10.81 -4.38 -8.46
CA GLU A 114 -10.34 -5.35 -9.45
C GLU A 114 -11.41 -5.58 -10.54
N ILE A 115 -11.01 -5.44 -11.80
CA ILE A 115 -11.84 -5.73 -12.97
C ILE A 115 -11.86 -7.24 -13.19
N LYS A 116 -12.98 -7.88 -12.81
CA LYS A 116 -13.16 -9.35 -12.93
C LYS A 116 -13.71 -9.80 -14.27
N PHE A 117 -14.49 -8.95 -14.93
CA PHE A 117 -15.00 -9.19 -16.28
C PHE A 117 -13.94 -8.75 -17.29
N THR A 118 -13.76 -9.52 -18.37
CA THR A 118 -12.82 -9.17 -19.43
C THR A 118 -13.43 -9.34 -20.81
N ASN A 119 -13.05 -8.46 -21.73
CA ASN A 119 -13.34 -8.58 -23.16
C ASN A 119 -12.04 -8.43 -23.97
N TRP A 120 -10.96 -9.06 -23.51
CA TRP A 120 -9.65 -9.01 -24.18
C TRP A 120 -9.73 -9.53 -25.60
N HIS A 121 -9.01 -8.87 -26.49
CA HIS A 121 -8.75 -9.37 -27.83
C HIS A 121 -7.97 -10.70 -27.76
N THR A 122 -8.05 -11.49 -28.82
CA THR A 122 -7.24 -12.72 -28.92
C THR A 122 -5.76 -12.40 -28.76
N GLU A 123 -5.07 -13.15 -27.90
CA GLU A 123 -3.66 -12.95 -27.48
C GLU A 123 -3.42 -11.83 -26.45
N GLU A 124 -4.45 -11.09 -26.03
CA GLU A 124 -4.34 -10.07 -24.98
C GLU A 124 -4.79 -10.58 -23.60
N PRO A 125 -4.27 -10.00 -22.49
CA PRO A 125 -3.26 -8.94 -22.47
C PRO A 125 -1.83 -9.47 -22.57
N ASN A 126 -1.04 -8.96 -23.51
CA ASN A 126 0.27 -9.53 -23.87
C ASN A 126 1.47 -8.86 -23.17
N ASN A 127 1.27 -7.67 -22.60
CA ASN A 127 2.31 -6.88 -21.92
C ASN A 127 3.58 -6.63 -22.76
N GLN A 128 3.43 -6.12 -23.98
CA GLN A 128 4.54 -5.94 -24.91
C GLN A 128 5.66 -5.10 -24.30
N ASN A 129 6.90 -5.61 -24.39
CA ASN A 129 8.09 -4.99 -23.78
C ASN A 129 7.98 -4.75 -22.26
N TYR A 130 7.08 -5.45 -21.57
CA TYR A 130 6.79 -5.28 -20.14
C TYR A 130 6.35 -3.86 -19.77
N ASN A 131 5.67 -3.15 -20.68
CA ASN A 131 5.32 -1.75 -20.51
C ASN A 131 3.93 -1.40 -21.06
N GLU A 132 2.96 -2.31 -20.96
CA GLU A 132 1.58 -2.11 -21.40
C GLU A 132 0.63 -2.22 -20.22
N HIS A 133 0.41 -1.07 -19.58
CA HIS A 133 -0.26 -0.98 -18.28
C HIS A 133 -1.64 -0.32 -18.33
N CYS A 134 -2.05 0.19 -19.48
CA CYS A 134 -3.33 0.86 -19.68
C CYS A 134 -4.13 0.17 -20.78
N VAL A 135 -5.46 0.30 -20.74
CA VAL A 135 -6.34 -0.46 -21.64
C VAL A 135 -7.03 0.45 -22.63
N ASN A 136 -7.03 0.04 -23.90
CA ASN A 136 -7.78 0.68 -24.97
C ASN A 136 -8.75 -0.30 -25.65
N VAL A 137 -9.71 0.26 -26.38
CA VAL A 137 -10.50 -0.44 -27.42
C VAL A 137 -10.13 0.10 -28.80
N GLY A 138 -10.65 -0.49 -29.88
CA GLY A 138 -10.42 -0.03 -31.25
C GLY A 138 -9.19 -0.63 -31.93
N LEU A 139 -8.54 -1.65 -31.33
CA LEU A 139 -7.44 -2.35 -31.99
C LEU A 139 -7.96 -2.98 -33.29
N TRP A 140 -7.36 -2.61 -34.43
CA TRP A 140 -7.83 -2.99 -35.77
C TRP A 140 -9.30 -2.64 -36.07
N GLY A 141 -9.86 -1.66 -35.36
CA GLY A 141 -11.26 -1.26 -35.49
C GLY A 141 -12.27 -2.09 -34.71
N ASP A 142 -11.80 -3.01 -33.84
CA ASP A 142 -12.66 -3.90 -33.05
C ASP A 142 -13.02 -3.32 -31.66
N ASP A 143 -14.03 -3.90 -31.01
CA ASP A 143 -14.51 -3.49 -29.67
C ASP A 143 -13.83 -4.24 -28.51
N GLN A 144 -13.00 -5.23 -28.83
CA GLN A 144 -12.21 -5.97 -27.84
C GLN A 144 -11.06 -5.13 -27.28
N TRP A 145 -10.69 -5.45 -26.04
CA TRP A 145 -9.71 -4.71 -25.27
C TRP A 145 -8.29 -5.11 -25.62
N ASN A 146 -7.39 -4.15 -25.52
CA ASN A 146 -5.96 -4.34 -25.69
C ASN A 146 -5.23 -3.60 -24.58
N ASP A 147 -4.24 -4.20 -23.95
CA ASP A 147 -3.31 -3.46 -23.11
C ASP A 147 -2.26 -2.79 -23.99
N VAL A 148 -1.90 -1.56 -23.63
CA VAL A 148 -0.92 -0.78 -24.38
C VAL A 148 -0.22 0.19 -23.43
N ASN A 149 0.92 0.69 -23.87
CA ASN A 149 1.69 1.68 -23.14
C ASN A 149 0.85 2.94 -22.88
N CYS A 150 0.71 3.30 -21.61
CA CYS A 150 -0.08 4.44 -21.13
C CYS A 150 0.32 5.79 -21.74
N ASP A 151 1.55 5.92 -22.23
CA ASP A 151 2.08 7.14 -22.83
C ASP A 151 1.64 7.32 -24.30
N LEU A 152 0.99 6.32 -24.91
CA LEU A 152 0.50 6.42 -26.27
C LEU A 152 -0.57 7.52 -26.39
N GLU A 153 -0.46 8.38 -27.40
CA GLU A 153 -1.45 9.42 -27.66
C GLU A 153 -2.59 8.85 -28.52
N ILE A 154 -3.75 8.61 -27.92
CA ILE A 154 -4.98 8.14 -28.58
C ILE A 154 -6.21 8.89 -28.03
N GLY A 155 -7.39 8.59 -28.58
CA GLY A 155 -8.65 9.16 -28.08
C GLY A 155 -9.08 8.51 -26.77
N TYR A 156 -10.25 8.88 -26.25
CA TYR A 156 -10.77 8.33 -24.98
C TYR A 156 -12.29 8.32 -24.90
N VAL A 157 -12.82 7.52 -23.98
CA VAL A 157 -14.25 7.51 -23.65
C VAL A 157 -14.48 7.85 -22.18
N CYS A 158 -15.27 8.88 -21.93
CA CYS A 158 -15.77 9.22 -20.62
C CYS A 158 -17.16 8.60 -20.40
N GLU A 159 -17.45 8.17 -19.18
CA GLU A 159 -18.79 7.82 -18.71
C GLU A 159 -19.28 8.79 -17.63
N LYS A 160 -20.58 9.08 -17.64
CA LYS A 160 -21.22 9.84 -16.57
C LYS A 160 -21.45 8.92 -15.37
N PRO A 161 -21.08 9.33 -14.14
CA PRO A 161 -21.46 8.61 -12.94
C PRO A 161 -22.98 8.41 -12.91
N ARG A 162 -23.45 7.21 -12.52
CA ARG A 162 -24.86 7.03 -12.22
C ARG A 162 -25.21 7.92 -11.03
N GLU A 163 -26.22 8.77 -11.17
CA GLU A 163 -26.78 9.56 -10.06
C GLU A 163 -27.23 8.58 -8.97
N LEU A 164 -26.43 8.47 -7.91
CA LEU A 164 -26.79 7.69 -6.74
C LEU A 164 -27.88 8.49 -6.01
N SER A 165 -29.14 8.15 -6.26
CA SER A 165 -30.30 8.87 -5.69
C SER A 165 -30.49 8.68 -4.18
N ASN A 166 -29.56 8.01 -3.48
CA ASN A 166 -29.67 7.70 -2.05
C ASN A 166 -28.33 7.76 -1.26
N VAL A 167 -27.37 8.57 -1.75
CA VAL A 167 -26.03 8.75 -1.13
C VAL A 167 -26.11 9.02 0.38
N SER A 168 -27.13 9.73 0.87
CA SER A 168 -27.28 10.06 2.29
C SER A 168 -27.46 8.84 3.21
N CYS A 169 -28.22 7.81 2.79
CA CYS A 169 -28.45 6.64 3.64
C CYS A 169 -27.25 5.68 3.61
N ASP A 170 -26.63 5.51 2.43
CA ASP A 170 -25.44 4.67 2.27
C ASP A 170 -24.22 5.25 3.03
N LEU A 171 -24.10 6.57 3.11
CA LEU A 171 -23.06 7.24 3.90
C LEU A 171 -23.25 7.07 5.41
N GLU A 172 -24.49 7.07 5.90
CA GLU A 172 -24.77 6.90 7.32
C GLU A 172 -24.51 5.45 7.79
N GLU A 173 -24.84 4.47 6.95
CA GLU A 173 -24.52 3.06 7.19
C GLU A 173 -23.01 2.79 7.09
N THR A 174 -22.34 3.38 6.10
CA THR A 174 -20.88 3.32 5.96
C THR A 174 -20.19 3.97 7.17
N ARG A 175 -20.69 5.12 7.63
CA ARG A 175 -20.19 5.80 8.85
C ARG A 175 -20.27 4.89 10.07
N LYS A 176 -21.43 4.26 10.29
CA LYS A 176 -21.62 3.35 11.42
C LYS A 176 -20.65 2.17 11.35
N THR A 177 -20.49 1.59 10.17
CA THR A 177 -19.60 0.45 9.93
C THR A 177 -18.13 0.81 10.16
N VAL A 178 -17.67 1.95 9.63
CA VAL A 178 -16.30 2.44 9.84
C VAL A 178 -16.02 2.72 11.32
N TYR A 179 -16.99 3.29 12.03
CA TYR A 179 -16.86 3.53 13.46
C TYR A 179 -16.74 2.23 14.26
N GLU A 180 -17.61 1.25 13.99
CA GLU A 180 -17.57 -0.06 14.63
C GLU A 180 -16.25 -0.79 14.36
N LEU A 181 -15.76 -0.76 13.11
CA LEU A 181 -14.48 -1.36 12.73
C LEU A 181 -13.28 -0.67 13.40
N ASN A 182 -13.28 0.66 13.49
CA ASN A 182 -12.24 1.39 14.20
C ASN A 182 -12.22 1.08 15.71
N GLN A 183 -13.39 0.89 16.33
CA GLN A 183 -13.47 0.44 17.73
C GLN A 183 -12.94 -0.99 17.91
N GLU A 184 -13.34 -1.91 17.03
CA GLU A 184 -12.86 -3.29 17.07
C GLU A 184 -11.34 -3.35 16.91
N LEU A 185 -10.80 -2.64 15.91
CA LEU A 185 -9.37 -2.56 15.65
C LEU A 185 -8.59 -1.93 16.83
N SER A 186 -9.15 -0.93 17.49
CA SER A 186 -8.54 -0.33 18.69
C SER A 186 -8.47 -1.33 19.86
N ARG A 187 -9.54 -2.11 20.06
CA ARG A 187 -9.59 -3.14 21.11
C ARG A 187 -8.63 -4.29 20.82
N ASP A 188 -8.57 -4.75 19.57
CA ASP A 188 -7.66 -5.81 19.16
C ASP A 188 -6.19 -5.39 19.29
N HIS A 189 -5.90 -4.12 18.97
CA HIS A 189 -4.59 -3.54 19.20
C HIS A 189 -4.21 -3.54 20.69
N GLU A 190 -5.10 -3.10 21.58
CA GLU A 190 -4.86 -3.13 23.04
C GLU A 190 -4.64 -4.57 23.55
N ASN A 191 -5.45 -5.53 23.10
CA ASN A 191 -5.27 -6.94 23.44
C ASN A 191 -3.90 -7.45 22.97
N HIS A 192 -3.49 -7.14 21.74
CA HIS A 192 -2.20 -7.53 21.21
C HIS A 192 -1.04 -6.92 22.00
N GLN A 193 -1.15 -5.65 22.42
CA GLN A 193 -0.15 -5.03 23.29
C GLN A 193 0.01 -5.78 24.61
N ASN A 194 -1.10 -6.17 25.24
CA ASN A 194 -1.09 -6.92 26.50
C ASN A 194 -0.45 -8.30 26.33
N GLU A 195 -0.73 -9.00 25.22
CA GLU A 195 -0.09 -10.28 24.89
C GLU A 195 1.42 -10.13 24.69
N VAL A 196 1.85 -9.14 23.91
CA VAL A 196 3.27 -8.88 23.68
C VAL A 196 3.98 -8.53 24.99
N GLN A 197 3.37 -7.72 25.84
CA GLN A 197 3.92 -7.39 27.16
C GLN A 197 4.05 -8.64 28.05
N GLY A 198 3.07 -9.55 28.00
CA GLY A 198 3.12 -10.84 28.67
C GLY A 198 4.31 -11.69 28.18
N MET A 199 4.47 -11.82 26.87
CA MET A 199 5.58 -12.58 26.27
C MET A 199 6.96 -11.99 26.62
N LEU A 200 7.10 -10.67 26.63
CA LEU A 200 8.36 -10.00 27.01
C LEU A 200 8.71 -10.26 28.47
N ASN A 201 7.72 -10.18 29.37
CA ASN A 201 7.91 -10.48 30.79
C ASN A 201 8.31 -11.95 31.02
N ASP A 202 7.64 -12.87 30.34
CA ASP A 202 7.97 -14.30 30.40
C ASP A 202 9.38 -14.58 29.89
N ASN A 203 9.77 -13.95 28.77
CA ASN A 203 11.13 -14.07 28.24
C ASN A 203 12.17 -13.53 29.21
N ARG A 204 11.91 -12.37 29.84
CA ARG A 204 12.79 -11.80 30.87
C ARG A 204 12.99 -12.76 32.04
N ILE A 205 11.90 -13.32 32.58
CA ILE A 205 11.94 -14.28 33.70
C ILE A 205 12.73 -15.53 33.30
N ARG A 206 12.46 -16.11 32.12
CA ARG A 206 13.18 -17.29 31.63
C ARG A 206 14.66 -17.04 31.45
N THR A 207 15.03 -15.90 30.86
CA THR A 207 16.43 -15.54 30.64
C THR A 207 17.18 -15.35 31.95
N GLN A 208 16.56 -14.68 32.94
CA GLN A 208 17.12 -14.55 34.29
C GLN A 208 17.28 -15.91 34.98
N SER A 209 16.31 -16.82 34.83
CA SER A 209 16.40 -18.19 35.36
C SER A 209 17.58 -18.95 34.79
N VAL A 210 17.76 -18.92 33.46
CA VAL A 210 18.87 -19.60 32.78
C VAL A 210 20.22 -19.04 33.21
N LEU A 211 20.35 -17.72 33.34
CA LEU A 211 21.60 -17.09 33.79
C LEU A 211 21.94 -17.49 35.22
N HIS A 212 20.94 -17.52 36.11
CA HIS A 212 21.11 -17.95 37.48
C HIS A 212 21.50 -19.44 37.58
N GLU A 213 20.84 -20.31 36.83
CA GLU A 213 21.20 -21.74 36.75
C GLU A 213 22.62 -21.95 36.24
N TRP A 214 23.04 -21.21 35.21
CA TRP A 214 24.39 -21.24 34.67
C TRP A 214 25.43 -20.81 35.72
N GLN A 215 25.17 -19.73 36.45
CA GLN A 215 26.05 -19.24 37.50
C GLN A 215 26.19 -20.27 38.63
N GLN A 216 25.08 -20.86 39.07
CA GLN A 216 25.09 -21.90 40.10
C GLN A 216 25.86 -23.14 39.65
N SER A 217 25.63 -23.61 38.42
CA SER A 217 26.32 -24.77 37.84
C SER A 217 27.83 -24.54 37.73
N SER A 218 28.24 -23.35 37.28
CA SER A 218 29.65 -22.96 37.14
C SER A 218 30.34 -22.91 38.51
N THR A 219 29.70 -22.27 39.49
CA THR A 219 30.21 -22.18 40.87
C THR A 219 30.33 -23.57 41.50
N GLN A 220 29.33 -24.44 41.30
CA GLN A 220 29.35 -25.81 41.81
C GLN A 220 30.48 -26.64 41.18
N THR A 221 30.73 -26.44 39.88
CA THR A 221 31.81 -27.13 39.17
C THR A 221 33.18 -26.71 39.70
N LEU A 222 33.42 -25.41 39.90
CA LEU A 222 34.64 -24.91 40.53
C LEU A 222 34.81 -25.46 41.96
N ALA A 223 33.74 -25.51 42.74
CA ALA A 223 33.79 -26.05 44.10
C ALA A 223 34.16 -27.54 44.12
N LYS A 224 33.59 -28.33 43.19
CA LYS A 224 33.93 -29.75 43.02
C LYS A 224 35.39 -29.92 42.58
N SER A 225 35.88 -29.12 41.63
CA SER A 225 37.27 -29.15 41.17
C SER A 225 38.24 -28.80 42.30
N GLN A 226 37.94 -27.75 43.08
CA GLN A 226 38.75 -27.35 44.22
C GLN A 226 38.79 -28.43 45.31
N LYS A 227 37.66 -29.10 45.56
CA LYS A 227 37.60 -30.24 46.47
C LYS A 227 38.48 -31.40 45.98
N SER A 228 38.36 -31.80 44.72
CA SER A 228 39.17 -32.87 44.13
C SER A 228 40.67 -32.59 44.19
N LEU A 229 41.08 -31.33 43.98
CA LEU A 229 42.47 -30.90 44.16
C LEU A 229 42.92 -31.09 45.61
N ASN A 230 42.13 -30.64 46.57
CA ASN A 230 42.45 -30.79 48.00
C ASN A 230 42.54 -32.27 48.42
N ASP A 231 41.62 -33.12 47.94
CA ASP A 231 41.61 -34.55 48.23
C ASP A 231 42.86 -35.24 47.65
N MET A 232 43.24 -34.88 46.42
CA MET A 232 44.45 -35.39 45.77
C MET A 232 45.72 -35.01 46.55
N VAL A 233 45.81 -33.75 46.98
CA VAL A 233 46.90 -33.24 47.82
C VAL A 233 47.00 -34.02 49.14
N ALA A 234 45.88 -34.26 49.81
CA ALA A 234 45.84 -35.00 51.07
C ALA A 234 46.31 -36.45 50.92
N SER A 235 46.00 -37.10 49.79
CA SER A 235 46.33 -38.51 49.53
C SER A 235 47.82 -38.78 49.20
N LYS A 236 48.60 -37.75 48.83
CA LYS A 236 49.97 -37.90 48.30
C LYS A 236 50.98 -37.03 49.05
N PRO A 237 51.48 -37.46 50.22
CA PRO A 237 52.39 -36.68 51.07
C PRO A 237 53.70 -36.27 50.39
N TYR A 238 54.16 -37.04 49.40
CA TYR A 238 55.40 -36.77 48.66
C TYR A 238 55.29 -35.54 47.73
N LEU A 239 54.07 -35.08 47.40
CA LEU A 239 53.86 -33.88 46.59
C LEU A 239 53.99 -32.57 47.37
N ARG A 240 54.21 -32.62 48.69
CA ARG A 240 54.17 -31.45 49.58
C ARG A 240 55.12 -30.32 49.18
N ALA A 241 56.33 -30.66 48.72
CA ALA A 241 57.30 -29.67 48.26
C ALA A 241 56.83 -28.93 47.00
N VAL A 242 56.26 -29.67 46.03
CA VAL A 242 55.69 -29.10 44.81
C VAL A 242 54.48 -28.24 45.13
N ILE A 243 53.59 -28.71 46.01
CA ILE A 243 52.37 -27.99 46.41
C ILE A 243 52.70 -26.70 47.17
N ASN A 244 53.76 -26.67 47.98
CA ASN A 244 54.19 -25.44 48.65
C ASN A 244 54.67 -24.36 47.66
N ASP A 245 55.18 -24.79 46.51
CA ASP A 245 55.67 -23.90 45.45
C ASP A 245 54.51 -23.39 44.57
N VAL A 246 53.66 -24.30 44.06
CA VAL A 246 52.58 -23.95 43.09
C VAL A 246 51.21 -23.71 43.72
N GLY A 247 50.99 -24.15 44.97
CA GLY A 247 49.69 -24.08 45.65
C GLY A 247 49.14 -22.66 45.85
N PRO A 248 49.95 -21.65 46.21
CA PRO A 248 49.50 -20.26 46.25
C PRO A 248 48.97 -19.77 44.90
N SER A 249 49.69 -20.05 43.80
CA SER A 249 49.28 -19.67 42.44
C SER A 249 47.97 -20.35 42.02
N ILE A 250 47.81 -21.65 42.33
CA ILE A 250 46.56 -22.37 42.03
C ILE A 250 45.37 -21.77 42.80
N LYS A 251 45.56 -21.43 44.09
CA LYS A 251 44.51 -20.77 44.88
C LYS A 251 44.13 -19.40 44.31
N GLN A 252 45.12 -18.64 43.85
CA GLN A 252 44.90 -17.35 43.22
C GLN A 252 44.08 -17.50 41.93
N ILE A 253 44.45 -18.42 41.04
CA ILE A 253 43.72 -18.70 39.78
C ILE A 253 42.26 -19.06 40.08
N ILE A 254 42.00 -19.88 41.10
CA ILE A 254 40.64 -20.28 41.47
C ILE A 254 39.85 -19.08 42.00
N HIS A 255 40.47 -18.23 42.81
CA HIS A 255 39.83 -17.00 43.30
C HIS A 255 39.51 -16.03 42.16
N GLU A 256 40.45 -15.83 41.24
CA GLU A 256 40.26 -15.02 40.02
C GLU A 256 39.10 -15.58 39.18
N ALA A 257 39.04 -16.89 38.96
CA ALA A 257 37.95 -17.54 38.22
C ALA A 257 36.57 -17.33 38.88
N TYR A 258 36.47 -17.38 40.21
CA TYR A 258 35.21 -17.07 40.91
C TYR A 258 34.80 -15.59 40.72
N ASN A 259 35.76 -14.67 40.80
CA ASN A 259 35.49 -13.24 40.63
C ASN A 259 35.07 -12.92 39.19
N GLU A 260 35.76 -13.48 38.20
CA GLU A 260 35.43 -13.31 36.77
C GLU A 260 34.04 -13.86 36.45
N LEU A 261 33.67 -15.04 36.98
CA LEU A 261 32.33 -15.59 36.78
C LEU A 261 31.24 -14.71 37.40
N ALA A 262 31.49 -14.14 38.58
CA ALA A 262 30.55 -13.23 39.22
C ALA A 262 30.40 -11.92 38.44
N GLN A 263 31.50 -11.37 37.95
CA GLN A 263 31.51 -10.18 37.11
C GLN A 263 30.79 -10.43 35.78
N PHE A 264 31.09 -11.53 35.09
CA PHE A 264 30.45 -11.89 33.83
C PHE A 264 28.94 -12.10 33.98
N SER A 265 28.51 -12.79 35.05
CA SER A 265 27.09 -12.96 35.36
C SER A 265 26.40 -11.59 35.56
N HIS A 266 27.06 -10.67 36.27
CA HIS A 266 26.53 -9.33 36.48
C HIS A 266 26.41 -8.52 35.18
N GLU A 267 27.45 -8.51 34.34
CA GLU A 267 27.46 -7.82 33.05
C GLU A 267 26.41 -8.40 32.08
N ALA A 268 26.28 -9.73 32.05
CA ALA A 268 25.25 -10.41 31.28
C ALA A 268 23.85 -9.99 31.74
N GLN A 269 23.59 -9.97 33.06
CA GLN A 269 22.31 -9.54 33.62
C GLN A 269 21.97 -8.10 33.24
N GLN A 270 22.94 -7.17 33.36
CA GLN A 270 22.75 -5.78 32.97
C GLN A 270 22.42 -5.62 31.48
N THR A 271 23.13 -6.35 30.62
CA THR A 271 22.92 -6.30 29.17
C THR A 271 21.55 -6.87 28.79
N ILE A 272 21.15 -7.98 29.40
CA ILE A 272 19.83 -8.58 29.21
C ILE A 272 18.72 -7.62 29.66
N ASP A 273 18.85 -7.03 30.86
CA ASP A 273 17.85 -6.10 31.37
C ASP A 273 17.77 -4.83 30.50
N GLY A 274 18.91 -4.29 30.06
CA GLY A 274 18.96 -3.15 29.13
C GLY A 274 18.27 -3.44 27.81
N ASN A 275 18.63 -4.53 27.13
CA ASN A 275 18.03 -4.93 25.86
C ASN A 275 16.52 -5.16 25.98
N ASN A 276 16.05 -5.74 27.09
CA ASN A 276 14.63 -5.96 27.33
C ASN A 276 13.86 -4.64 27.50
N VAL A 277 14.43 -3.67 28.24
CA VAL A 277 13.83 -2.34 28.42
C VAL A 277 13.77 -1.58 27.09
N ASP A 278 14.85 -1.59 26.31
CA ASP A 278 14.90 -0.92 25.01
C ASP A 278 13.89 -1.53 24.03
N THR A 279 13.81 -2.86 23.99
CA THR A 279 12.85 -3.59 23.15
C THR A 279 11.41 -3.28 23.55
N GLN A 280 11.10 -3.31 24.85
CA GLN A 280 9.79 -2.96 25.37
C GLN A 280 9.41 -1.52 25.03
N THR A 281 10.33 -0.58 25.20
CA THR A 281 10.12 0.84 24.90
C THR A 281 9.82 1.05 23.42
N SER A 282 10.63 0.46 22.53
CA SER A 282 10.43 0.57 21.08
C SER A 282 9.08 0.01 20.62
N ILE A 283 8.66 -1.14 21.17
CA ILE A 283 7.34 -1.73 20.88
C ILE A 283 6.21 -0.82 21.36
N MET A 284 6.33 -0.27 22.57
CA MET A 284 5.33 0.63 23.14
C MET A 284 5.21 1.95 22.36
N ASP A 285 6.33 2.51 21.90
CA ASP A 285 6.34 3.75 21.10
C ASP A 285 5.68 3.55 19.73
N ASN A 286 6.03 2.47 19.01
CA ASN A 286 5.39 2.13 17.73
C ASN A 286 3.88 1.92 17.89
N SER A 287 3.49 1.29 18.99
CA SER A 287 2.09 1.09 19.33
C SER A 287 1.33 2.40 19.57
N LYS A 288 1.96 3.35 20.26
CA LYS A 288 1.40 4.69 20.47
C LYS A 288 1.24 5.46 19.16
N GLU A 289 2.19 5.34 18.24
CA GLU A 289 2.08 5.94 16.91
C GLU A 289 0.90 5.34 16.13
N PHE A 290 0.71 4.03 16.20
CA PHE A 290 -0.44 3.36 15.58
C PHE A 290 -1.77 3.87 16.16
N GLN A 291 -1.87 4.00 17.49
CA GLN A 291 -3.08 4.55 18.12
C GLN A 291 -3.37 5.99 17.68
N GLN A 292 -2.33 6.83 17.54
CA GLN A 292 -2.48 8.19 17.04
C GLN A 292 -3.00 8.23 15.59
N LYS A 293 -2.60 7.26 14.75
CA LYS A 293 -3.10 7.13 13.38
C LYS A 293 -4.58 6.71 13.36
N LEU A 294 -4.99 5.78 14.24
CA LEU A 294 -6.40 5.40 14.41
C LEU A 294 -7.28 6.59 14.83
N ASP A 295 -6.81 7.36 15.82
CA ASP A 295 -7.51 8.57 16.28
C ASP A 295 -7.58 9.63 15.18
N GLY A 296 -6.50 9.77 14.40
CA GLY A 296 -6.43 10.66 13.23
C GLY A 296 -7.43 10.26 12.14
N ASN A 297 -7.50 8.97 11.81
CA ASN A 297 -8.45 8.44 10.84
C ASN A 297 -9.90 8.66 11.28
N THR A 298 -10.21 8.41 12.56
CA THR A 298 -11.54 8.66 13.11
C THR A 298 -11.94 10.13 12.95
N LYS A 299 -11.04 11.07 13.28
CA LYS A 299 -11.27 12.52 13.09
C LYS A 299 -11.37 12.93 11.63
N ALA A 300 -10.60 12.32 10.74
CA ALA A 300 -10.64 12.60 9.31
C ALA A 300 -11.97 12.15 8.69
N VAL A 301 -12.46 10.97 9.09
CA VAL A 301 -13.79 10.47 8.72
C VAL A 301 -14.87 11.44 9.20
N ASP A 302 -14.83 11.86 10.48
CA ASP A 302 -15.78 12.84 11.01
C ASP A 302 -15.73 14.18 10.25
N GLY A 303 -14.53 14.64 9.87
CA GLY A 303 -14.31 15.91 9.17
C GLY A 303 -14.78 15.91 7.71
N LEU A 304 -14.55 14.83 6.96
CA LEU A 304 -15.03 14.69 5.58
C LEU A 304 -16.56 14.68 5.50
N LEU A 305 -17.21 14.12 6.52
CA LEU A 305 -18.66 13.99 6.58
C LEU A 305 -19.35 15.27 7.04
N ALA A 306 -18.72 16.06 7.92
CA ALA A 306 -19.22 17.38 8.31
C ALA A 306 -19.19 18.42 7.17
N GLN A 307 -18.43 18.17 6.10
CA GLN A 307 -18.39 19.02 4.91
C GLN A 307 -19.46 18.65 3.87
N GLN A 308 -20.17 17.54 4.05
CA GLN A 308 -21.17 17.00 3.12
C GLN A 308 -22.61 17.05 3.65
N ALA A 309 -22.82 17.53 4.89
CA ALA A 309 -24.14 17.79 5.51
C ALA A 309 -24.48 19.28 5.48
#